data_AF-A0A6G0VPD3-F1
#
_entry.id   AF-A0A6G0VPD3-F1
#
_cell.length_a   1.000
_cell.length_b   1.000
_cell.length_c   1.000
_cell.angle_alpha   90.00
_cell.angle_beta   90.00
_cell.angle_gamma   90.00
#
_symmetry.space_group_name_H-M   'P 1'
#
loop_
_entity.id
_entity.type
_entity.pdbx_description
1 polymer ?
#
loop_
_entity_poly.entity_id
_entity_poly.type
_entity_poly.pdbx_seq_one_letter_code
_entity_poly.pdbx_strand_id
1 'polypeptide(L)'
;MTGNRAISMFAIFDYFKSNPKQLKKGELSFNAGYVCKIHSASGLIQGEVKASMKSIQYKVKVFLNDGVIYECMCTCPRGLTICHHMATISLFAHHNCSSTDSIFSWNVRNSNVENTKTIIDLYPACPYKATISLPNKNQNNFKKALEQLGTPIGMSWLLKPEPDVEVQFEQLSVVLVNDVIVSDEYKTSTTKTQLLKNKLSVSTEIILKVAQETIDLLQVCMEIYLQSAIKKKYNPSLFKSLNNEYITTGVHAIEWGLNNEDAALKFLQETENVVIQKTGLWLHKCGYLGE
;
A
#
# COMPACT_ATOMS: atom_id res chain seq x y z
N MET A 1 5.36 -30.96 -18.65
CA MET A 1 3.91 -30.93 -18.38
C MET A 1 3.24 -30.06 -19.43
N THR A 2 2.64 -30.66 -20.45
CA THR A 2 1.81 -29.94 -21.41
C THR A 2 0.50 -29.57 -20.70
N GLY A 3 0.35 -28.31 -20.30
CA GLY A 3 -0.90 -27.84 -19.70
C GLY A 3 -2.07 -28.13 -20.64
N ASN A 4 -3.20 -28.59 -20.11
CA ASN A 4 -4.39 -28.81 -20.92
C ASN A 4 -4.88 -27.47 -21.47
N ARG A 5 -4.72 -27.25 -22.78
CA ARG A 5 -5.10 -26.02 -23.49
C ARG A 5 -6.51 -26.17 -24.06
N ALA A 6 -7.25 -25.07 -24.17
CA ALA A 6 -8.61 -25.06 -24.71
C ALA A 6 -8.67 -25.49 -26.20
N ILE A 7 -7.62 -25.19 -26.97
CA ILE A 7 -7.43 -25.63 -28.35
C ILE A 7 -6.02 -26.22 -28.46
N SER A 8 -5.88 -27.39 -29.10
CA SER A 8 -4.56 -27.97 -29.38
C SER A 8 -3.93 -27.33 -30.63
N MET A 9 -2.60 -27.26 -30.68
CA MET A 9 -1.92 -26.73 -31.88
C MET A 9 -2.22 -27.60 -33.11
N PHE A 10 -2.39 -28.91 -32.90
CA PHE A 10 -2.78 -29.86 -33.94
C PHE A 10 -4.13 -29.51 -34.56
N ALA A 11 -5.15 -29.21 -33.75
CA ALA A 11 -6.48 -28.82 -34.24
C ALA A 11 -6.44 -27.55 -35.09
N ILE A 12 -5.55 -26.60 -34.75
CA ILE A 12 -5.35 -25.38 -35.56
C ILE A 12 -4.70 -25.75 -36.90
N PHE A 13 -3.62 -26.53 -36.90
CA PHE A 13 -2.96 -26.91 -38.15
C PHE A 13 -3.87 -27.72 -39.08
N ASP A 14 -4.69 -28.62 -38.52
CA ASP A 14 -5.62 -29.44 -39.30
C ASP A 14 -6.72 -28.58 -39.94
N TYR A 15 -7.35 -27.68 -39.17
CA TYR A 15 -8.38 -26.78 -39.68
C TYR A 15 -7.86 -25.83 -40.77
N PHE A 16 -6.62 -25.33 -40.64
CA PHE A 16 -5.99 -24.43 -41.61
C PHE A 16 -5.16 -25.14 -42.67
N LYS A 17 -5.18 -26.48 -42.75
CA LYS A 17 -4.32 -27.28 -43.65
C LYS A 17 -4.42 -26.88 -45.11
N SER A 18 -5.62 -26.60 -45.59
CA SER A 18 -5.87 -26.14 -46.97
C SER A 18 -5.55 -24.66 -47.19
N ASN A 19 -5.28 -23.90 -46.13
CA ASN A 19 -5.08 -22.45 -46.15
C ASN A 19 -3.84 -21.99 -45.34
N PRO A 20 -2.64 -22.54 -45.59
CA PRO A 20 -1.43 -22.26 -44.78
C PRO A 20 -1.01 -20.78 -44.82
N LYS A 21 -1.29 -20.09 -45.93
CA LYS A 21 -1.02 -18.65 -46.06
C LYS A 21 -1.84 -17.81 -45.06
N GLN A 22 -3.06 -18.24 -44.72
CA GLN A 22 -3.89 -17.53 -43.74
C GLN A 22 -3.39 -17.78 -42.31
N LEU A 23 -2.92 -18.99 -42.03
CA LEU A 23 -2.32 -19.31 -40.74
C LEU A 23 -1.06 -18.47 -40.49
N LYS A 24 -0.15 -18.39 -41.46
CA LYS A 24 1.06 -17.55 -41.36
C LYS A 24 0.74 -16.06 -41.15
N LYS A 25 -0.26 -15.54 -41.85
CA LYS A 25 -0.73 -14.15 -41.64
C LYS A 25 -1.40 -13.96 -40.27
N GLY A 26 -2.08 -14.99 -39.80
CA GLY A 26 -2.71 -15.01 -38.48
C GLY A 26 -1.69 -14.96 -37.36
N GLU A 27 -0.59 -15.69 -37.51
CA GLU A 27 0.57 -15.68 -36.60
C GLU A 27 1.23 -14.30 -36.55
N LEU A 28 1.45 -13.65 -37.70
CA LEU A 28 1.97 -12.28 -37.74
C LEU A 28 1.04 -11.30 -36.99
N SER A 29 -0.28 -11.45 -37.15
CA SER A 29 -1.26 -10.60 -36.48
C SER A 29 -1.36 -10.88 -34.97
N PHE A 30 -1.12 -12.14 -34.56
CA PHE A 30 -1.01 -12.53 -33.16
C PHE A 30 0.22 -11.90 -32.51
N ASN A 31 1.39 -12.02 -33.16
CA ASN A 31 2.64 -11.43 -32.68
C ASN A 31 2.59 -9.89 -32.66
N ALA A 32 1.85 -9.27 -33.57
CA ALA A 32 1.63 -7.82 -33.59
C ALA A 32 0.65 -7.33 -32.49
N GLY A 33 0.02 -8.22 -31.73
CA GLY A 33 -0.90 -7.86 -30.64
C GLY A 33 -2.23 -7.30 -31.12
N TYR A 34 -2.74 -7.76 -32.27
CA TYR A 34 -4.00 -7.23 -32.84
C TYR A 34 -5.28 -7.79 -32.23
N VAL A 35 -5.19 -8.72 -31.26
CA VAL A 35 -6.35 -9.19 -30.49
C VAL A 35 -6.70 -8.13 -29.44
N CYS A 36 -7.94 -7.66 -29.45
CA CYS A 36 -8.44 -6.65 -28.51
C CYS A 36 -9.24 -7.25 -27.35
N LYS A 37 -10.06 -8.27 -27.64
CA LYS A 37 -10.89 -8.94 -26.64
C LYS A 37 -11.00 -10.40 -26.96
N ILE A 38 -11.11 -11.23 -25.93
CA ILE A 38 -11.46 -12.63 -26.07
C ILE A 38 -12.42 -13.02 -24.96
N HIS A 39 -13.39 -13.84 -25.30
CA HIS A 39 -14.40 -14.40 -24.42
C HIS A 39 -14.54 -15.88 -24.75
N SER A 40 -14.53 -16.73 -23.73
CA SER A 40 -14.75 -18.16 -23.89
C SER A 40 -15.94 -18.58 -23.04
N ALA A 41 -16.85 -19.34 -23.62
CA ALA A 41 -17.97 -19.98 -22.93
C ALA A 41 -18.25 -21.34 -23.57
N SER A 42 -18.18 -22.42 -22.78
CA SER A 42 -18.67 -23.77 -23.11
C SER A 42 -18.52 -24.20 -24.59
N GLY A 43 -17.29 -24.32 -25.09
CA GLY A 43 -17.01 -24.77 -26.46
C GLY A 43 -17.10 -23.67 -27.53
N LEU A 44 -17.30 -22.41 -27.16
CA LEU A 44 -17.29 -21.26 -28.06
C LEU A 44 -16.26 -20.23 -27.60
N ILE A 45 -15.33 -19.88 -28.49
CA ILE A 45 -14.38 -18.79 -28.30
C ILE A 45 -14.77 -17.63 -29.21
N GLN A 46 -15.09 -16.49 -28.62
CA GLN A 46 -15.38 -15.25 -29.31
C GLN A 46 -14.23 -14.28 -29.11
N GLY A 47 -13.82 -13.57 -30.16
CA GLY A 47 -12.76 -12.57 -30.03
C GLY A 47 -12.92 -11.41 -31.00
N GLU A 48 -12.31 -10.28 -30.66
CA GLU A 48 -12.25 -9.09 -31.49
C GLU A 48 -10.81 -8.86 -31.96
N VAL A 49 -10.60 -8.79 -33.26
CA VAL A 49 -9.27 -8.61 -33.89
C VAL A 49 -9.26 -7.35 -34.75
N LYS A 50 -8.23 -6.52 -34.59
CA LYS A 50 -7.98 -5.35 -35.45
C LYS A 50 -7.54 -5.77 -36.85
N ALA A 51 -8.02 -5.03 -37.85
CA ALA A 51 -7.47 -5.13 -39.20
C ALA A 51 -6.05 -4.56 -39.24
N SER A 52 -5.15 -5.21 -39.98
CA SER A 52 -3.71 -4.91 -40.03
C SER A 52 -3.29 -3.48 -40.42
N MET A 53 -4.24 -2.60 -40.77
CA MET A 53 -4.00 -1.21 -41.21
C MET A 53 -5.16 -0.24 -40.90
N LYS A 54 -6.23 -0.67 -40.21
CA LYS A 54 -7.43 0.15 -40.00
C LYS A 54 -7.87 0.04 -38.54
N SER A 55 -8.47 1.10 -38.00
CA SER A 55 -9.12 1.09 -36.68
C SER A 55 -10.38 0.19 -36.62
N ILE A 56 -10.67 -0.54 -37.69
CA ILE A 56 -11.79 -1.48 -37.79
C ILE A 56 -11.45 -2.76 -37.05
N GLN A 57 -12.39 -3.22 -36.23
CA GLN A 57 -12.33 -4.48 -35.51
C GLN A 57 -13.31 -5.48 -36.13
N TYR A 58 -12.86 -6.72 -36.30
CA TYR A 58 -13.69 -7.83 -36.75
C TYR A 58 -13.96 -8.78 -35.60
N LYS A 59 -15.21 -9.22 -35.50
CA LYS A 59 -15.65 -10.22 -34.52
C LYS A 59 -15.46 -11.60 -35.12
N VAL A 60 -14.77 -12.45 -34.37
CA VAL A 60 -14.47 -13.83 -34.73
C VAL A 60 -15.15 -14.74 -33.71
N LYS A 61 -15.76 -15.81 -34.20
CA LYS A 61 -16.32 -16.90 -33.38
C LYS A 61 -15.67 -18.20 -33.83
N VAL A 62 -15.08 -18.92 -32.90
CA VAL A 62 -14.44 -20.23 -33.10
C VAL A 62 -15.24 -21.23 -32.29
N PHE A 63 -15.84 -22.19 -32.97
CA PHE A 63 -16.63 -23.23 -32.35
C PHE A 63 -15.81 -24.52 -32.22
N LEU A 64 -15.83 -25.07 -31.01
CA LEU A 64 -15.02 -26.21 -30.61
C LEU A 64 -15.91 -27.38 -30.20
N ASN A 65 -15.51 -28.59 -30.59
CA ASN A 65 -16.04 -29.84 -30.07
C ASN A 65 -14.84 -30.66 -29.56
N ASP A 66 -14.79 -30.94 -28.26
CA ASP A 66 -13.68 -31.64 -27.59
C ASP A 66 -12.27 -31.10 -27.96
N GLY A 67 -12.14 -29.78 -28.08
CA GLY A 67 -10.87 -29.11 -28.41
C GLY A 67 -10.48 -29.14 -29.89
N VAL A 68 -11.36 -29.65 -30.77
CA VAL A 68 -11.23 -29.61 -32.23
C VAL A 68 -12.10 -28.50 -32.80
N ILE A 69 -11.56 -27.72 -33.74
CA ILE A 69 -12.29 -26.65 -34.41
C ILE A 69 -13.17 -27.27 -35.49
N TYR A 70 -14.49 -27.16 -35.35
CA TYR A 70 -15.43 -27.59 -36.39
C TYR A 70 -15.89 -26.43 -37.27
N GLU A 71 -15.97 -25.22 -36.72
CA GLU A 71 -16.41 -24.05 -37.48
C GLU A 71 -15.75 -22.76 -36.96
N CYS A 72 -15.48 -21.84 -37.88
CA CYS A 72 -15.05 -20.48 -37.57
C CYS A 72 -15.83 -19.48 -38.40
N MET A 73 -16.34 -18.43 -37.75
CA MET A 73 -16.99 -17.29 -38.39
C MET A 73 -16.22 -16.02 -38.12
N CYS A 74 -16.18 -15.10 -39.09
CA CYS A 74 -15.57 -13.79 -38.92
C CYS A 74 -16.42 -12.74 -39.62
N THR A 75 -16.52 -11.52 -39.06
CA THR A 75 -17.26 -10.41 -39.68
C THR A 75 -16.45 -9.65 -40.75
N CYS A 76 -15.26 -10.12 -41.11
CA CYS A 76 -14.48 -9.51 -42.18
C CYS A 76 -15.07 -9.83 -43.57
N PRO A 77 -14.74 -9.04 -44.62
CA PRO A 77 -15.23 -9.31 -45.98
C PRO A 77 -14.91 -10.71 -46.51
N ARG A 78 -13.86 -11.35 -45.97
CA ARG A 78 -13.47 -12.73 -46.30
C ARG A 78 -14.07 -13.78 -45.37
N GLY A 79 -14.83 -13.38 -44.36
CA GLY A 79 -15.21 -14.22 -43.21
C GLY A 79 -16.21 -15.33 -43.50
N LEU A 80 -16.74 -15.38 -44.74
CA LEU A 80 -17.43 -16.54 -45.32
C LEU A 80 -16.47 -17.68 -45.71
N THR A 81 -15.16 -17.41 -45.70
CA THR A 81 -14.06 -18.35 -45.95
C THR A 81 -13.01 -18.26 -44.85
N ILE A 82 -12.08 -19.21 -44.81
CA ILE A 82 -10.97 -19.20 -43.85
C ILE A 82 -10.14 -17.92 -44.01
N CYS A 83 -10.02 -17.14 -42.92
CA CYS A 83 -9.30 -15.88 -42.91
C CYS A 83 -8.26 -15.82 -41.77
N HIS A 84 -7.25 -14.96 -41.93
CA HIS A 84 -6.18 -14.81 -40.93
C HIS A 84 -6.68 -14.37 -39.55
N HIS A 85 -7.78 -13.61 -39.42
CA HIS A 85 -8.34 -13.24 -38.11
C HIS A 85 -8.81 -14.47 -37.31
N MET A 86 -9.35 -15.49 -37.98
CA MET A 86 -9.73 -16.76 -37.34
C MET A 86 -8.49 -17.48 -36.80
N ALA A 87 -7.40 -17.50 -37.57
CA ALA A 87 -6.13 -18.06 -37.15
C ALA A 87 -5.54 -17.28 -35.96
N THR A 88 -5.61 -15.95 -35.98
CA THR A 88 -5.13 -15.10 -34.88
C THR A 88 -5.84 -15.40 -33.56
N ILE A 89 -7.18 -15.50 -33.55
CA ILE A 89 -7.92 -15.87 -32.33
C ILE A 89 -7.61 -17.29 -31.89
N SER A 90 -7.51 -18.24 -32.83
CA SER A 90 -7.20 -19.64 -32.52
C SER A 90 -5.82 -19.78 -31.86
N LEU A 91 -4.81 -19.08 -32.39
CA LEU A 91 -3.46 -19.03 -31.82
C LEU A 91 -3.45 -18.33 -30.47
N PHE A 92 -4.16 -17.22 -30.33
CA PHE A 92 -4.27 -16.53 -29.05
C PHE A 92 -4.89 -17.44 -27.98
N ALA A 93 -5.96 -18.14 -28.33
CA ALA A 93 -6.64 -19.07 -27.45
C ALA A 93 -5.75 -20.25 -27.05
N HIS A 94 -4.97 -20.80 -27.98
CA HIS A 94 -4.01 -21.86 -27.70
C HIS A 94 -2.98 -21.47 -26.62
N HIS A 95 -2.48 -20.23 -26.68
CA HIS A 95 -1.45 -19.76 -25.75
C HIS A 95 -2.00 -19.29 -24.40
N ASN A 96 -3.23 -18.78 -24.38
CA ASN A 96 -3.75 -18.02 -23.24
C ASN A 96 -4.97 -18.66 -22.57
N CYS A 97 -5.59 -19.69 -23.14
CA CYS A 97 -6.83 -20.28 -22.63
C CYS A 97 -6.58 -21.72 -22.18
N SER A 98 -6.81 -22.00 -20.89
CA SER A 98 -6.73 -23.35 -20.34
C SER A 98 -8.03 -24.12 -20.61
N SER A 99 -7.96 -25.45 -20.70
CA SER A 99 -9.15 -26.30 -20.84
C SER A 99 -9.99 -26.35 -19.54
N THR A 100 -9.44 -25.88 -18.42
CA THR A 100 -10.12 -25.81 -17.11
C THR A 100 -10.91 -24.52 -16.92
N ASP A 101 -10.75 -23.53 -17.81
CA ASP A 101 -11.41 -22.24 -17.68
C ASP A 101 -12.85 -22.36 -18.20
N SER A 102 -13.81 -22.47 -17.29
CA SER A 102 -15.21 -22.80 -17.60
C SER A 102 -15.95 -21.67 -18.34
N ILE A 103 -15.73 -20.41 -17.97
CA ILE A 103 -16.17 -19.20 -18.68
C ILE A 103 -15.22 -18.05 -18.29
N PHE A 104 -14.70 -17.27 -19.25
CA PHE A 104 -13.93 -16.05 -18.94
C PHE A 104 -14.02 -15.00 -20.05
N SER A 105 -13.67 -13.75 -19.71
CA SER A 105 -13.60 -12.62 -20.65
C SER A 105 -12.38 -11.76 -20.33
N TRP A 106 -11.47 -11.60 -21.29
CA TRP A 106 -10.27 -10.78 -21.16
C TRP A 106 -10.32 -9.59 -22.14
N ASN A 107 -10.08 -8.40 -21.61
CA ASN A 107 -9.73 -7.24 -22.43
C ASN A 107 -8.21 -7.24 -22.62
N VAL A 108 -7.76 -7.50 -23.83
CA VAL A 108 -6.34 -7.46 -24.15
C VAL A 108 -5.93 -5.99 -24.19
N ARG A 109 -4.95 -5.62 -23.35
CA ARG A 109 -4.41 -4.26 -23.32
C ARG A 109 -3.85 -3.95 -24.70
N ASN A 110 -4.42 -2.96 -25.39
CA ASN A 110 -3.94 -2.53 -26.70
C ASN A 110 -2.48 -2.09 -26.59
N SER A 111 -1.61 -2.64 -27.45
CA SER A 111 -0.24 -2.13 -27.66
C SER A 111 -0.22 -0.83 -28.49
N ASN A 112 -1.27 -0.59 -29.31
CA ASN A 112 -1.42 0.67 -30.04
C ASN A 112 -2.06 1.74 -29.17
N VAL A 113 -1.17 2.36 -28.43
CA VAL A 113 -1.31 3.50 -27.55
C VAL A 113 -0.70 4.70 -28.31
N GLU A 114 -1.23 5.05 -29.48
CA GLU A 114 -0.73 6.23 -30.22
C GLU A 114 -1.05 7.55 -29.49
N ASN A 115 -1.89 7.52 -28.44
CA ASN A 115 -2.29 8.69 -27.67
C ASN A 115 -2.45 8.43 -26.16
N THR A 116 -1.82 7.38 -25.60
CA THR A 116 -1.73 7.31 -24.13
C THR A 116 -0.43 7.98 -23.74
N LYS A 117 -0.56 9.24 -23.32
CA LYS A 117 0.49 9.90 -22.57
C LYS A 117 0.77 9.01 -21.36
N THR A 118 1.98 8.48 -21.27
CA THR A 118 2.38 7.73 -20.09
C THR A 118 2.32 8.65 -18.87
N ILE A 119 2.28 8.09 -17.66
CA ILE A 119 2.45 8.90 -16.45
C ILE A 119 3.73 9.74 -16.54
N ILE A 120 4.76 9.27 -17.25
CA ILE A 120 6.01 9.99 -17.47
C ILE A 120 5.81 11.14 -18.47
N ASP A 121 4.95 11.00 -19.48
CA ASP A 121 4.65 12.10 -20.42
C ASP A 121 3.75 13.18 -19.79
N LEU A 122 2.88 12.80 -18.86
CA LEU A 122 2.06 13.72 -18.07
C LEU A 122 2.84 14.33 -16.90
N TYR A 123 3.77 13.57 -16.33
CA TYR A 123 4.63 13.92 -15.20
C TYR A 123 6.08 13.53 -15.54
N PRO A 124 6.78 14.33 -16.36
CA PRO A 124 8.16 14.05 -16.73
C PRO A 124 8.98 13.84 -15.47
N ALA A 125 9.81 12.80 -15.49
CA ALA A 125 10.69 12.47 -14.38
C ALA A 125 11.55 13.70 -14.07
N CYS A 126 11.16 14.44 -13.04
CA CYS A 126 12.02 15.43 -12.46
C CYS A 126 13.27 14.68 -11.99
N PRO A 127 14.49 15.19 -12.26
CA PRO A 127 15.68 14.60 -11.66
C PRO A 127 15.40 14.45 -10.17
N TYR A 128 15.57 13.22 -9.66
CA TYR A 128 15.28 12.90 -8.27
C TYR A 128 16.00 13.94 -7.38
N LYS A 129 15.19 14.80 -6.76
CA LYS A 129 15.62 15.70 -5.71
C LYS A 129 14.78 15.29 -4.51
N ALA A 130 15.41 14.56 -3.60
CA ALA A 130 14.77 13.99 -2.40
C ALA A 130 13.94 15.03 -1.63
N THR A 131 14.33 16.31 -1.70
CA THR A 131 13.55 17.45 -1.23
C THR A 131 14.21 18.72 -1.79
N ILE A 132 13.51 19.51 -2.61
CA ILE A 132 13.73 20.96 -2.54
C ILE A 132 12.56 21.48 -1.72
N SER A 133 12.81 21.74 -0.45
CA SER A 133 11.94 22.59 0.34
C SER A 133 12.10 24.01 -0.22
N LEU A 134 11.38 24.33 -1.29
CA LEU A 134 11.17 25.73 -1.64
C LEU A 134 10.14 26.24 -0.62
N PRO A 135 10.47 27.26 0.19
CA PRO A 135 9.53 27.82 1.15
C PRO A 135 8.35 28.41 0.38
N ASN A 136 7.28 27.62 0.28
CA ASN A 136 6.14 27.99 -0.51
C ASN A 136 5.27 28.87 0.38
N LYS A 137 5.15 30.17 0.04
CA LYS A 137 4.31 31.15 0.77
C LYS A 137 2.91 30.60 1.07
N ASN A 138 2.42 29.73 0.19
CA ASN A 138 1.15 29.02 0.32
C ASN A 138 1.12 27.99 1.46
N GLN A 139 2.21 27.27 1.75
CA GLN A 139 2.31 26.35 2.89
C GLN A 139 2.23 27.11 4.22
N ASN A 140 2.95 28.23 4.33
CA ASN A 140 2.90 29.06 5.54
C ASN A 140 1.51 29.69 5.74
N ASN A 141 0.85 30.11 4.66
CA ASN A 141 -0.52 30.60 4.72
C ASN A 141 -1.52 29.50 5.13
N PHE A 142 -1.32 28.27 4.62
CA PHE A 142 -2.13 27.12 4.99
C PHE A 142 -1.94 26.72 6.46
N LYS A 143 -0.70 26.69 6.97
CA LYS A 143 -0.42 26.46 8.41
C LYS A 143 -1.10 27.52 9.28
N LYS A 144 -0.99 28.81 8.94
CA LYS A 144 -1.66 29.89 9.68
C LYS A 144 -3.19 29.76 9.67
N ALA A 145 -3.77 29.36 8.54
CA ALA A 145 -5.22 29.12 8.46
C ALA A 145 -5.66 27.94 9.34
N LEU A 146 -4.85 26.88 9.44
CA LEU A 146 -5.11 25.75 10.34
C LEU A 146 -4.99 26.15 11.82
N GLU A 147 -3.98 26.94 12.19
CA GLU A 147 -3.79 27.46 13.55
C GLU A 147 -4.97 28.34 14.01
N GLN A 148 -5.56 29.12 13.09
CA GLN A 148 -6.71 29.99 13.38
C GLN A 148 -8.03 29.24 13.59
N LEU A 149 -8.14 27.99 13.15
CA LEU A 149 -9.37 27.20 13.29
C LEU A 149 -9.58 26.67 14.72
N GLY A 150 -8.58 26.76 15.60
CA GLY A 150 -8.70 26.45 17.04
C GLY A 150 -9.14 25.02 17.36
N THR A 151 -9.23 24.15 16.36
CA THR A 151 -9.77 22.80 16.46
C THR A 151 -8.66 21.82 16.00
N PRO A 152 -8.36 20.75 16.77
CA PRO A 152 -7.34 19.79 16.35
C PRO A 152 -7.85 19.00 15.13
N ILE A 153 -7.42 19.39 13.93
CA ILE A 153 -7.72 18.68 12.69
C ILE A 153 -6.63 17.62 12.48
N GLY A 154 -6.91 16.37 12.88
CA GLY A 154 -6.14 15.17 12.53
C GLY A 154 -4.60 15.30 12.58
N MET A 155 -3.93 14.86 11.50
CA MET A 155 -2.47 14.79 11.31
C MET A 155 -1.76 16.17 11.21
N SER A 156 -2.34 17.23 11.77
CA SER A 156 -1.71 18.57 11.83
C SER A 156 -0.35 18.58 12.53
N TRP A 157 -0.09 17.61 13.41
CA TRP A 157 1.22 17.37 14.02
C TRP A 157 2.31 17.05 12.98
N LEU A 158 1.96 16.42 11.85
CA LEU A 158 2.89 16.10 10.75
C LEU A 158 3.42 17.37 10.07
N LEU A 159 2.73 18.50 10.28
CA LEU A 159 3.10 19.81 9.76
C LEU A 159 3.81 20.68 10.81
N LYS A 160 3.87 20.26 12.08
CA LYS A 160 4.72 20.91 13.07
C LYS A 160 6.19 20.74 12.62
N PRO A 161 7.03 21.76 12.77
CA PRO A 161 8.46 21.57 12.53
C PRO A 161 8.96 20.42 13.39
N GLU A 162 9.76 19.52 12.81
CA GLU A 162 10.45 18.51 13.61
C GLU A 162 11.20 19.24 14.73
N PRO A 163 11.03 18.83 15.99
CA PRO A 163 11.82 19.40 17.07
C PRO A 163 13.30 19.20 16.72
N ASP A 164 14.14 20.22 16.96
CA ASP A 164 15.58 20.09 16.80
C ASP A 164 16.09 19.01 17.77
N VAL A 165 16.16 17.78 17.28
CA VAL A 165 16.47 16.56 18.04
C VAL A 165 17.84 16.70 18.74
N GLU A 166 18.75 17.45 18.14
CA GLU A 166 20.08 17.71 18.69
C GLU A 166 20.02 18.64 19.92
N VAL A 167 19.12 19.63 19.96
CA VAL A 167 19.10 20.63 21.05
C VAL A 167 18.26 20.17 22.25
N GLN A 168 17.19 19.40 22.01
CA GLN A 168 16.25 19.02 23.07
C GLN A 168 16.71 17.78 23.87
N PHE A 169 17.32 16.80 23.21
CA PHE A 169 17.76 15.56 23.86
C PHE A 169 19.15 15.64 24.47
N GLU A 170 20.04 16.53 23.99
CA GLU A 170 21.30 16.84 24.69
C GLU A 170 21.07 17.43 26.08
N GLN A 171 19.90 18.05 26.32
CA GLN A 171 19.53 18.60 27.62
C GLN A 171 18.74 17.63 28.52
N LEU A 172 18.29 16.49 28.00
CA LEU A 172 17.57 15.48 28.79
C LEU A 172 18.48 14.27 28.93
N SER A 173 19.26 14.24 30.02
CA SER A 173 20.16 13.15 30.41
C SER A 173 19.41 11.87 30.82
N VAL A 174 18.46 11.41 30.02
CA VAL A 174 17.76 10.14 30.23
C VAL A 174 18.56 9.05 29.54
N VAL A 175 19.30 8.27 30.33
CA VAL A 175 20.14 7.19 29.84
C VAL A 175 19.27 5.98 29.48
N LEU A 176 19.43 5.43 28.28
CA LEU A 176 18.69 4.24 27.87
C LEU A 176 19.21 3.02 28.65
N VAL A 177 18.27 2.22 29.17
CA VAL A 177 18.57 0.96 29.88
C VAL A 177 19.48 0.04 29.06
N ASN A 178 19.25 -0.02 27.75
CA ASN A 178 20.03 -0.85 26.86
C ASN A 178 21.50 -0.39 26.76
N ASP A 179 21.74 0.93 26.78
CA ASP A 179 23.09 1.48 26.71
C ASP A 179 23.86 1.19 27.99
N VAL A 180 23.18 1.23 29.14
CA VAL A 180 23.76 0.80 30.42
C VAL A 180 24.11 -0.69 30.39
N ILE A 181 23.21 -1.56 29.90
CA ILE A 181 23.44 -3.02 29.85
C ILE A 181 24.58 -3.40 28.89
N VAL A 182 24.71 -2.70 27.77
CA VAL A 182 25.74 -2.97 26.75
C VAL A 182 27.10 -2.38 27.14
N SER A 183 27.14 -1.41 28.06
CA SER A 183 28.38 -0.82 28.55
C SER A 183 29.33 -1.85 29.17
N ASP A 184 30.63 -1.66 28.96
CA ASP A 184 31.65 -2.56 29.51
C ASP A 184 31.73 -2.47 31.03
N GLU A 185 31.33 -1.33 31.61
CA GLU A 185 31.16 -1.13 33.05
C GLU A 185 30.11 -2.08 33.65
N TYR A 186 28.98 -2.29 32.97
CA TYR A 186 27.96 -3.23 33.43
C TYR A 186 28.39 -4.69 33.27
N LYS A 187 29.15 -5.01 32.20
CA LYS A 187 29.66 -6.38 31.97
C LYS A 187 30.71 -6.80 33.01
N THR A 188 31.57 -5.86 33.41
CA THR A 188 32.70 -6.11 34.32
C THR A 188 32.34 -5.94 35.80
N SER A 189 31.21 -5.32 36.12
CA SER A 189 30.80 -5.08 37.51
C SER A 189 30.30 -6.36 38.22
N THR A 190 30.76 -6.54 39.45
CA THR A 190 30.29 -7.56 40.40
C THR A 190 28.92 -7.21 41.02
N THR A 191 28.53 -5.93 41.02
CA THR A 191 27.29 -5.45 41.68
C THR A 191 26.37 -4.74 40.68
N LYS A 192 25.85 -5.52 39.74
CA LYS A 192 25.06 -5.07 38.58
C LYS A 192 23.78 -4.29 38.94
N THR A 193 23.09 -4.70 40.01
CA THR A 193 21.82 -4.10 40.43
C THR A 193 21.98 -2.68 40.99
N GLN A 194 23.06 -2.41 41.72
CA GLN A 194 23.35 -1.07 42.23
C GLN A 194 23.81 -0.13 41.12
N LEU A 195 24.61 -0.64 40.17
CA LEU A 195 25.05 0.14 39.01
C LEU A 195 23.86 0.58 38.16
N LEU A 196 22.90 -0.32 37.90
CA LEU A 196 21.66 0.01 37.19
C LEU A 196 20.84 1.07 37.93
N LYS A 197 20.63 0.91 39.24
CA LYS A 197 19.87 1.88 40.03
C LYS A 197 20.51 3.27 39.99
N ASN A 198 21.84 3.34 40.08
CA ASN A 198 22.56 4.62 40.10
C ASN A 198 22.62 5.29 38.74
N LYS A 199 22.72 4.53 37.64
CA LYS A 199 22.78 5.09 36.28
C LYS A 199 21.40 5.43 35.70
N LEU A 200 20.36 4.73 36.14
CA LEU A 200 18.99 4.93 35.65
C LEU A 200 18.17 5.87 36.53
N SER A 201 18.60 6.18 37.76
CA SER A 201 17.87 7.12 38.61
C SER A 201 17.71 8.49 37.95
N VAL A 202 16.49 9.01 37.94
CA VAL A 202 16.13 10.29 37.32
C VAL A 202 15.77 11.31 38.39
N SER A 203 16.23 12.55 38.23
CA SER A 203 15.90 13.64 39.15
C SER A 203 14.47 14.15 38.93
N THR A 204 13.87 14.72 39.97
CA THR A 204 12.51 15.31 39.90
C THR A 204 12.39 16.39 38.84
N GLU A 205 13.49 17.12 38.56
CA GLU A 205 13.53 18.18 37.54
C GLU A 205 13.34 17.60 36.13
N ILE A 206 13.98 16.47 35.84
CA ILE A 206 13.84 15.77 34.55
C ILE A 206 12.42 15.20 34.43
N ILE A 207 11.86 14.65 35.51
CA ILE A 207 10.49 14.13 35.54
C ILE A 207 9.49 15.23 35.17
N LEU A 208 9.60 16.41 35.79
CA LEU A 208 8.73 17.55 35.50
C LEU A 208 8.90 18.06 34.07
N LYS A 209 10.14 18.11 33.56
CA LYS A 209 10.43 18.53 32.19
C LYS A 209 9.80 17.57 31.18
N VAL A 210 9.97 16.26 31.37
CA VAL A 210 9.35 15.22 30.52
C VAL A 210 7.83 15.30 30.58
N ALA A 211 7.24 15.45 31.78
CA ALA A 211 5.79 15.53 31.94
C ALA A 211 5.19 16.77 31.26
N GLN A 212 5.91 17.89 31.20
CA GLN A 212 5.48 19.11 30.50
C GLN A 212 5.64 19.02 28.99
N GLU A 213 6.77 18.48 28.51
CA GLU A 213 7.05 18.38 27.08
C GLU A 213 6.20 17.32 26.38
N THR A 214 5.71 16.31 27.11
CA THR A 214 4.94 15.20 26.52
C THR A 214 3.42 15.36 26.52
N ILE A 215 2.88 16.46 27.07
CA ILE A 215 1.42 16.72 27.16
C ILE A 215 0.73 16.55 25.80
N ASP A 216 1.31 17.10 24.73
CA ASP A 216 0.75 17.04 23.38
C ASP A 216 1.35 15.92 22.50
N LEU A 217 2.37 15.21 22.98
CA LEU A 217 2.99 14.08 22.26
C LEU A 217 2.34 12.73 22.61
N LEU A 218 1.60 12.65 23.72
CA LEU A 218 1.10 11.37 24.23
C LEU A 218 0.04 10.72 23.34
N GLN A 219 -0.57 11.45 22.40
CA GLN A 219 -1.53 10.86 21.46
C GLN A 219 -0.83 9.99 20.39
N VAL A 220 0.50 10.07 20.26
CA VAL A 220 1.29 9.33 19.25
C VAL A 220 2.49 8.58 19.88
N CYS A 221 2.99 8.99 21.04
CA CYS A 221 4.26 8.50 21.59
C CYS A 221 4.11 7.60 22.83
N MET A 222 3.23 6.61 22.81
CA MET A 222 3.41 5.45 23.69
C MET A 222 4.70 4.74 23.28
N GLU A 223 5.55 4.43 24.28
CA GLU A 223 6.85 3.72 24.39
C GLU A 223 7.44 2.97 23.17
N ILE A 224 6.59 2.56 22.25
CA ILE A 224 6.92 1.80 21.06
C ILE A 224 7.70 2.65 20.03
N TYR A 225 7.41 3.94 19.84
CA TYR A 225 8.09 4.72 18.79
C TYR A 225 9.59 4.91 19.09
N LEU A 226 9.94 5.26 20.33
CA LEU A 226 11.32 5.50 20.77
C LEU A 226 12.18 4.23 20.73
N GLN A 227 11.68 3.09 21.23
CA GLN A 227 12.43 1.83 21.17
C GLN A 227 12.54 1.26 19.75
N SER A 228 11.53 1.45 18.91
CA SER A 228 11.52 0.88 17.55
C SER A 228 12.39 1.66 16.58
N ALA A 229 12.41 3.00 16.69
CA ALA A 229 13.24 3.87 15.86
C ALA A 229 14.74 3.60 16.08
N ILE A 230 15.15 3.40 17.34
CA ILE A 230 16.54 3.12 17.71
C ILE A 230 16.96 1.71 17.27
N LYS A 231 16.08 0.71 17.36
CA LYS A 231 16.42 -0.70 17.10
C LYS A 231 16.12 -1.19 15.67
N LYS A 232 15.50 -0.37 14.82
CA LYS A 232 14.92 -0.77 13.51
C LYS A 232 14.05 -2.04 13.58
N LYS A 233 13.47 -2.31 14.75
CA LYS A 233 12.60 -3.47 15.01
C LYS A 233 11.33 -2.96 15.65
N TYR A 234 10.26 -3.06 14.90
CA TYR A 234 8.95 -2.55 15.28
C TYR A 234 8.10 -3.71 15.78
N ASN A 235 7.41 -3.54 16.91
CA ASN A 235 6.47 -4.54 17.42
C ASN A 235 5.31 -4.71 16.42
N PRO A 236 4.89 -5.95 16.06
CA PRO A 236 3.75 -6.17 15.18
C PRO A 236 2.47 -5.42 15.60
N SER A 237 2.23 -5.26 16.90
CA SER A 237 1.08 -4.52 17.43
C SER A 237 1.11 -3.03 17.08
N LEU A 238 2.31 -2.44 16.89
CA LEU A 238 2.47 -1.06 16.40
C LEU A 238 1.88 -0.92 15.01
N PHE A 239 2.25 -1.83 14.10
CA PHE A 239 1.75 -1.80 12.74
C PHE A 239 0.25 -2.06 12.69
N LYS A 240 -0.27 -2.93 13.55
CA LYS A 240 -1.72 -3.13 13.67
C LYS A 240 -2.43 -1.84 14.11
N SER A 241 -1.86 -1.08 15.05
CA SER A 241 -2.41 0.21 15.47
C SER A 241 -2.30 1.26 14.35
N LEU A 242 -1.13 1.40 13.72
CA LEU A 242 -0.88 2.35 12.63
C LEU A 242 -1.68 2.04 11.36
N ASN A 243 -1.93 0.77 11.07
CA ASN A 243 -2.76 0.32 9.95
C ASN A 243 -4.27 0.39 10.27
N ASN A 244 -4.68 0.92 11.42
CA ASN A 244 -6.06 0.90 11.93
C ASN A 244 -6.67 -0.52 12.00
N GLU A 245 -5.86 -1.55 12.16
CA GLU A 245 -6.33 -2.93 12.40
C GLU A 245 -6.79 -3.14 13.85
N TYR A 246 -6.36 -2.28 14.78
CA TYR A 246 -6.99 -2.13 16.10
C TYR A 246 -8.22 -1.22 15.98
N ILE A 247 -9.37 -1.83 15.71
CA ILE A 247 -10.66 -1.14 15.72
C ILE A 247 -11.11 -1.03 17.19
N THR A 248 -10.76 0.08 17.86
CA THR A 248 -11.28 0.40 19.20
C THR A 248 -12.70 0.97 19.15
N THR A 249 -13.18 1.34 17.96
CA THR A 249 -14.56 1.78 17.72
C THR A 249 -15.53 0.60 17.75
N GLY A 250 -16.61 0.73 18.50
CA GLY A 250 -17.62 -0.31 18.74
C GLY A 250 -17.51 -1.03 20.09
N VAL A 251 -16.43 -0.84 20.85
CA VAL A 251 -16.32 -1.37 22.22
C VAL A 251 -16.95 -0.36 23.18
N HIS A 252 -18.20 -0.62 23.59
CA HIS A 252 -19.01 0.29 24.41
C HIS A 252 -18.30 0.77 25.70
N ALA A 253 -17.51 -0.08 26.36
CA ALA A 253 -16.80 0.29 27.57
C ALA A 253 -15.72 1.37 27.32
N ILE A 254 -15.02 1.30 26.19
CA ILE A 254 -13.96 2.27 25.83
C ILE A 254 -14.60 3.58 25.37
N GLU A 255 -15.63 3.51 24.52
CA GLU A 255 -16.37 4.68 24.04
C GLU A 255 -17.05 5.42 25.19
N TRP A 256 -17.62 4.68 26.15
CA TRP A 256 -18.18 5.29 27.35
C TRP A 256 -17.11 6.00 28.16
N GLY A 257 -15.93 5.40 28.37
CA GLY A 257 -14.82 6.03 29.08
C GLY A 257 -14.39 7.36 28.44
N LEU A 258 -14.13 7.35 27.13
CA LEU A 258 -13.70 8.54 26.39
C LEU A 258 -14.76 9.67 26.40
N ASN A 259 -16.04 9.32 26.27
CA ASN A 259 -17.12 10.31 26.21
C ASN A 259 -17.47 10.90 27.59
N ASN A 260 -17.21 10.17 28.67
CA ASN A 260 -17.59 10.58 30.04
C ASN A 260 -16.41 11.09 30.87
N GLU A 261 -15.17 11.00 30.37
CA GLU A 261 -13.98 11.49 31.06
C GLU A 261 -14.09 12.99 31.41
N ASP A 262 -14.49 13.83 30.45
CA ASP A 262 -14.66 15.27 30.70
C ASP A 262 -15.72 15.58 31.76
N ALA A 263 -16.79 14.79 31.81
CA ALA A 263 -17.84 14.93 32.83
C ALA A 263 -17.34 14.50 34.21
N ALA A 264 -16.57 13.41 34.28
CA ALA A 264 -15.96 12.93 35.51
C ALA A 264 -14.91 13.93 36.06
N LEU A 265 -14.10 14.53 35.18
CA LEU A 265 -13.13 15.56 35.55
C LEU A 265 -13.81 16.78 36.17
N LYS A 266 -14.89 17.28 35.55
CA LYS A 266 -15.67 18.41 36.10
C LYS A 266 -16.26 18.08 37.47
N PHE A 267 -16.86 16.89 37.60
CA PHE A 267 -17.43 16.44 38.87
C PHE A 267 -16.36 16.35 39.97
N LEU A 268 -15.16 15.86 39.65
CA LEU A 268 -14.06 15.77 40.62
C LEU A 268 -13.52 17.15 41.01
N GLN A 269 -13.39 18.08 40.07
CA GLN A 269 -13.01 19.47 40.36
C GLN A 269 -14.02 20.16 41.28
N GLU A 270 -15.33 19.95 41.06
CA GLU A 270 -16.40 20.53 41.87
C GLU A 270 -16.48 19.90 43.27
N THR A 271 -16.23 18.59 43.38
CA THR A 271 -16.36 17.85 44.65
C THR A 271 -15.18 18.06 45.57
N GLU A 272 -13.95 17.99 45.05
CA GLU A 272 -12.73 18.09 45.85
C GLU A 272 -12.13 19.50 45.87
N ASN A 273 -12.69 20.43 45.09
CA ASN A 273 -12.18 21.81 44.93
C ASN A 273 -10.70 21.85 44.52
N VAL A 274 -10.30 20.94 43.63
CA VAL A 274 -8.93 20.81 43.10
C VAL A 274 -8.93 21.20 41.61
N VAL A 275 -7.88 21.87 41.15
CA VAL A 275 -7.68 22.16 39.72
C VAL A 275 -6.94 21.00 39.07
N ILE A 276 -7.64 20.23 38.24
CA ILE A 276 -7.03 19.15 37.46
C ILE A 276 -6.32 19.75 36.24
N GLN A 277 -5.01 19.52 36.14
CA GLN A 277 -4.19 19.92 35.01
C GLN A 277 -3.88 18.70 34.15
N LYS A 278 -3.97 18.84 32.82
CA LYS A 278 -3.51 17.80 31.90
C LYS A 278 -2.00 17.67 32.03
N THR A 279 -1.52 16.45 32.24
CA THR A 279 -0.09 16.14 32.32
C THR A 279 0.30 15.13 31.26
N GLY A 280 1.56 15.18 30.82
CA GLY A 280 2.16 14.15 29.98
C GLY A 280 2.62 12.94 30.80
N LEU A 281 3.65 12.26 30.31
CA LEU A 281 4.22 11.07 30.95
C LEU A 281 5.00 11.44 32.23
N TRP A 282 4.67 10.81 33.34
CA TRP A 282 5.47 10.89 34.56
C TRP A 282 6.41 9.69 34.61
N LEU A 283 7.69 9.94 34.87
CA LEU A 283 8.66 8.88 35.14
C LEU A 283 8.79 8.70 36.64
N HIS A 284 8.77 7.46 37.11
CA HIS A 284 9.15 7.13 38.48
C HIS A 284 10.63 7.47 38.70
N LYS A 285 11.02 7.74 39.96
CA LYS A 285 12.40 8.08 40.35
C LYS A 285 13.46 7.04 39.93
N CYS A 286 13.03 5.81 39.68
CA CYS A 286 13.90 4.74 39.19
C CYS A 286 14.27 4.87 37.70
N GLY A 287 13.56 5.72 36.94
CA GLY A 287 13.84 6.08 35.54
C GLY A 287 13.45 5.07 34.47
N TYR A 288 12.93 3.90 34.86
CA TYR A 288 12.50 2.83 33.95
C TYR A 288 11.05 2.39 34.15
N LEU A 289 10.30 3.08 35.01
CA LEU A 289 8.86 2.91 35.20
C LEU A 289 8.18 4.27 34.99
N GLY A 290 6.97 4.27 34.44
CA GLY A 290 6.09 5.43 34.44
C GLY A 290 5.14 5.41 35.64
N GLU A 291 4.72 6.58 36.09
CA GLU A 291 3.61 6.79 37.05
C GLU A 291 2.38 7.37 36.34
#